data_AF-A0A941T9H5-F1
#
_entry.id   AF-A0A941T9H5-F1
#
_cell.length_a   1.000
_cell.length_b   1.000
_cell.length_c   1.000
_cell.angle_alpha   90.00
_cell.angle_beta   90.00
_cell.angle_gamma   90.00
#
_symmetry.space_group_name_H-M   'P 1'
#
loop_
_entity.id
_entity.type
_entity.pdbx_description
1 polymer ?
#
loop_
_entity_poly.entity_id
_entity_poly.type
_entity_poly.pdbx_seq_one_letter_code
_entity_poly.pdbx_strand_id
1 'polypeptide(L)'
;MRHPSFKIDRQRLHELREKRGLTQAALARQICDRLGLEQDEETYTASYRRIEKRGSTSRERAEAIANILDVPLADLQGSIAPDPRSYEKWILELLTEQLSQGNASLQRALDEENGAEGALEWMARDVGRRIESAQLARNPAELAELSQLTGLSEDEILKPANVDGHWLVVANEMGGTRTEVVRGGVGVMALIREFVGDRLDHQRGSDDRIRMYRASPWYRLEIEQLRGRFVIRIDFVRCLPDANGLRWLKPSRLDVWLVEDPLIDWAYSVVSFVTGFDGSPQPGDVRRLRLLVTEYNGKESERLSEHVVAGCLEEIPDERFDAYQAEGVSHSAATRMLGGALQDLLEPDLSAYPRKWWEIIPTGDGCELNLWPTAGTQGSPYGLRYRIQLVEETVPEQFRPVPWRHKDRDDLKQRIEAWLN
;
A
#
# COMPACT_ATOMS: atom_id res chain seq x y z
N MET A 1 -40.51 -26.32 -17.93
CA MET A 1 -40.02 -25.11 -17.23
C MET A 1 -38.67 -24.72 -17.82
N ARG A 2 -38.49 -23.49 -18.31
CA ARG A 2 -37.17 -23.03 -18.81
C ARG A 2 -36.25 -22.84 -17.59
N HIS A 3 -35.18 -23.62 -17.50
CA HIS A 3 -34.13 -23.33 -16.53
C HIS A 3 -33.57 -21.91 -16.81
N PRO A 4 -33.42 -21.06 -15.78
CA PRO A 4 -32.84 -19.75 -15.96
C PRO A 4 -31.42 -19.88 -16.53
N SER A 5 -31.18 -19.27 -17.69
CA SER A 5 -29.87 -19.26 -18.33
C SER A 5 -28.95 -18.31 -17.57
N PHE A 6 -27.81 -18.81 -17.12
CA PHE A 6 -26.72 -18.02 -16.57
C PHE A 6 -25.91 -17.39 -17.71
N LYS A 7 -25.78 -16.06 -17.70
CA LYS A 7 -24.98 -15.32 -18.69
C LYS A 7 -23.50 -15.36 -18.33
N ILE A 8 -22.67 -15.59 -19.33
CA ILE A 8 -21.21 -15.62 -19.26
C ILE A 8 -20.67 -14.62 -20.28
N ASP A 9 -19.65 -13.87 -19.89
CA ASP A 9 -18.83 -13.07 -20.80
C ASP A 9 -17.97 -14.00 -21.66
N ARG A 10 -18.21 -13.94 -22.96
CA ARG A 10 -17.61 -14.82 -23.98
C ARG A 10 -16.11 -14.58 -24.12
N GLN A 11 -15.71 -13.32 -24.12
CA GLN A 11 -14.33 -12.92 -24.28
C GLN A 11 -13.55 -13.30 -23.02
N ARG A 12 -14.14 -13.07 -21.85
CA ARG A 12 -13.52 -13.44 -20.58
C ARG A 12 -13.34 -14.96 -20.42
N LEU A 13 -14.36 -15.74 -20.79
CA LEU A 13 -14.25 -17.21 -20.79
C LEU A 13 -13.13 -17.68 -21.73
N HIS A 14 -13.00 -17.06 -22.89
CA HIS A 14 -11.94 -17.36 -23.85
C HIS A 14 -10.54 -17.08 -23.28
N GLU A 15 -10.34 -15.88 -22.73
CA GLU A 15 -9.07 -15.45 -22.13
C GLU A 15 -8.65 -16.34 -20.95
N LEU A 16 -9.57 -16.65 -20.04
CA LEU A 16 -9.28 -17.50 -18.87
C LEU A 16 -8.89 -18.92 -19.28
N ARG A 17 -9.54 -19.45 -20.33
CA ARG A 17 -9.20 -20.76 -20.90
C ARG A 17 -7.79 -20.76 -21.50
N GLU A 18 -7.47 -19.76 -22.32
CA GLU A 18 -6.12 -19.60 -22.91
C GLU A 18 -5.04 -19.42 -21.84
N LYS A 19 -5.31 -18.61 -20.80
CA LYS A 19 -4.39 -18.39 -19.67
C LYS A 19 -4.08 -19.67 -18.88
N ARG A 20 -5.04 -20.60 -18.81
CA ARG A 20 -4.85 -21.93 -18.21
C ARG A 20 -4.21 -22.95 -19.17
N GLY A 21 -3.89 -22.54 -20.41
CA GLY A 21 -3.31 -23.42 -21.43
C GLY A 21 -4.27 -24.52 -21.89
N LEU A 22 -5.59 -24.33 -21.73
CA LEU A 22 -6.58 -25.35 -22.03
C LEU A 22 -7.14 -25.17 -23.44
N THR A 23 -7.25 -26.27 -24.19
CA THR A 23 -8.05 -26.28 -25.42
C THR A 23 -9.55 -26.34 -25.08
N GLN A 24 -10.40 -26.01 -26.05
CA GLN A 24 -11.86 -26.15 -25.89
C GLN A 24 -12.28 -27.58 -25.52
N ALA A 25 -11.65 -28.59 -26.14
CA ALA A 25 -11.93 -30.00 -25.85
C ALA A 25 -11.46 -30.40 -24.45
N ALA A 26 -10.27 -29.94 -24.03
CA ALA A 26 -9.72 -30.24 -22.70
C ALA A 26 -10.59 -29.66 -21.57
N LEU A 27 -11.04 -28.40 -21.71
CA LEU A 27 -11.94 -27.78 -20.74
C LEU A 27 -13.31 -28.45 -20.75
N ALA A 28 -13.85 -28.78 -21.93
CA ALA A 28 -15.14 -29.47 -22.05
C ALA A 28 -15.15 -30.86 -21.41
N ARG A 29 -14.06 -31.62 -21.56
CA ARG A 29 -13.86 -32.91 -20.89
C ARG A 29 -13.87 -32.76 -19.37
N GLN A 30 -13.08 -31.83 -18.83
CA GLN A 30 -13.02 -31.59 -17.38
C GLN A 30 -14.38 -31.16 -16.80
N ILE A 31 -15.19 -30.40 -17.56
CA ILE A 31 -16.55 -30.05 -17.14
C ILE A 31 -17.42 -31.31 -17.05
N CYS A 32 -17.35 -32.22 -18.02
CA CYS A 32 -18.14 -33.45 -18.02
C CYS A 32 -17.72 -34.39 -16.88
N ASP A 33 -16.40 -34.57 -16.69
CA ASP A 33 -15.84 -35.37 -15.60
C ASP A 33 -16.31 -34.84 -14.24
N ARG A 34 -16.31 -33.51 -14.06
CA ARG A 34 -16.74 -32.86 -12.80
C ARG A 34 -18.24 -32.97 -12.55
N LEU A 35 -19.05 -32.98 -13.60
CA LEU A 35 -20.51 -33.06 -13.50
C LEU A 35 -21.04 -34.50 -13.60
N GLY A 36 -20.16 -35.50 -13.70
CA GLY A 36 -20.56 -36.91 -13.86
C GLY A 36 -21.35 -37.16 -15.14
N LEU A 37 -21.08 -36.41 -16.21
CA LEU A 37 -21.79 -36.51 -17.48
C LEU A 37 -21.08 -37.52 -18.40
N GLU A 38 -21.74 -38.63 -18.68
CA GLU A 38 -21.29 -39.59 -19.71
C GLU A 38 -21.70 -39.07 -21.10
N GLN A 39 -20.78 -38.38 -21.78
CA GLN A 39 -20.96 -37.85 -23.13
C GLN A 39 -19.73 -38.16 -23.98
N ASP A 40 -19.94 -38.39 -25.27
CA ASP A 40 -18.85 -38.52 -26.24
C ASP A 40 -18.14 -37.17 -26.49
N GLU A 41 -16.90 -37.25 -26.97
CA GLU A 41 -16.02 -36.08 -27.13
C GLU A 41 -16.55 -35.01 -28.09
N GLU A 42 -17.22 -35.42 -29.16
CA GLU A 42 -17.83 -34.48 -30.09
C GLU A 42 -18.99 -33.74 -29.43
N THR A 43 -19.85 -34.44 -28.69
CA THR A 43 -21.01 -33.86 -28.02
C THR A 43 -20.62 -32.84 -26.96
N TYR A 44 -19.69 -33.16 -26.06
CA TYR A 44 -19.30 -32.22 -25.02
C TYR A 44 -18.51 -31.03 -25.56
N THR A 45 -17.65 -31.25 -26.57
CA THR A 45 -16.87 -30.17 -27.18
C THR A 45 -17.78 -29.22 -27.96
N ALA A 46 -18.75 -29.75 -28.71
CA ALA A 46 -19.76 -28.94 -29.40
C ALA A 46 -20.67 -28.18 -28.42
N SER A 47 -20.96 -28.76 -27.25
CA SER A 47 -21.68 -28.07 -26.18
C SER A 47 -20.88 -26.90 -25.62
N TYR A 48 -19.59 -27.10 -25.31
CA TYR A 48 -18.73 -26.05 -24.80
C TYR A 48 -18.50 -24.92 -25.82
N ARG A 49 -18.26 -25.26 -27.10
CA ARG A 49 -18.18 -24.27 -28.19
C ARG A 49 -19.43 -23.39 -28.27
N ARG A 50 -20.62 -23.95 -28.03
CA ARG A 50 -21.87 -23.17 -27.97
C ARG A 50 -21.90 -22.24 -26.77
N ILE A 51 -21.39 -22.67 -25.61
CA ILE A 51 -21.29 -21.83 -24.41
C ILE A 51 -20.35 -20.64 -24.68
N GLU A 52 -19.14 -20.88 -25.17
CA GLU A 52 -18.15 -19.83 -25.48
C GLU A 52 -18.66 -18.88 -26.58
N LYS A 53 -19.37 -19.39 -27.60
CA LYS A 53 -19.96 -18.56 -28.66
C LYS A 53 -21.18 -17.74 -28.22
N ARG A 54 -22.07 -18.32 -27.40
CA ARG A 54 -23.36 -17.72 -27.03
C ARG A 54 -23.34 -16.98 -25.69
N GLY A 55 -22.34 -17.22 -24.84
CA GLY A 55 -22.25 -16.60 -23.52
C GLY A 55 -23.40 -16.98 -22.60
N SER A 56 -23.93 -18.20 -22.73
CA SER A 56 -25.04 -18.66 -21.88
C SER A 56 -24.94 -20.15 -21.58
N THR A 57 -25.22 -20.52 -20.33
CA THR A 57 -25.22 -21.91 -19.85
C THR A 57 -26.09 -22.04 -18.60
N SER A 58 -26.19 -23.23 -18.01
CA SER A 58 -26.78 -23.41 -16.67
C SER A 58 -25.81 -22.95 -15.57
N ARG A 59 -26.31 -22.44 -14.45
CA ARG A 59 -25.48 -22.01 -13.31
C ARG A 59 -24.50 -23.10 -12.83
N GLU A 60 -24.96 -24.34 -12.72
CA GLU A 60 -24.12 -25.48 -12.32
C GLU A 60 -22.91 -25.70 -13.25
N ARG A 61 -23.13 -25.63 -14.57
CA ARG A 61 -22.05 -25.65 -15.57
C ARG A 61 -21.13 -24.44 -15.45
N ALA A 62 -21.66 -23.25 -15.18
CA ALA A 62 -20.84 -22.06 -14.97
C ALA A 62 -19.96 -22.19 -13.71
N GLU A 63 -20.50 -22.74 -12.62
CA GLU A 63 -19.75 -23.05 -11.39
C GLU A 63 -18.68 -24.11 -11.63
N ALA A 64 -18.96 -25.14 -12.45
CA ALA A 64 -17.96 -26.12 -12.86
C ALA A 64 -16.83 -25.47 -13.67
N ILE A 65 -17.15 -24.63 -14.66
CA ILE A 65 -16.17 -23.87 -15.44
C ILE A 65 -15.31 -23.00 -14.52
N ALA A 66 -15.94 -22.26 -13.60
CA ALA A 66 -15.26 -21.34 -12.69
C ALA A 66 -14.28 -22.09 -11.79
N ASN A 67 -14.69 -23.24 -11.26
CA ASN A 67 -13.84 -24.10 -10.44
C ASN A 67 -12.64 -24.68 -11.23
N ILE A 68 -12.85 -25.11 -12.48
CA ILE A 68 -11.78 -25.68 -13.32
C ILE A 68 -10.75 -24.60 -13.69
N LEU A 69 -11.23 -23.40 -14.01
CA LEU A 69 -10.38 -22.25 -14.31
C LEU A 69 -9.82 -21.60 -13.03
N ASP A 70 -10.25 -22.08 -11.86
CA ASP A 70 -9.92 -21.59 -10.52
C ASP A 70 -10.04 -20.06 -10.45
N VAL A 71 -11.27 -19.63 -10.73
CA VAL A 71 -11.75 -18.25 -10.64
C VAL A 71 -13.11 -18.20 -9.94
N PRO A 72 -13.49 -17.07 -9.32
CA PRO A 72 -14.86 -16.89 -8.83
C PRO A 72 -15.87 -16.94 -9.98
N LEU A 73 -17.07 -17.47 -9.75
CA LEU A 73 -18.15 -17.53 -10.75
C LEU A 73 -18.43 -16.18 -11.42
N ALA A 74 -18.30 -15.10 -10.67
CA ALA A 74 -18.57 -13.75 -11.16
C ALA A 74 -17.48 -13.22 -12.11
N ASP A 75 -16.29 -13.86 -12.16
CA ASP A 75 -15.28 -13.61 -13.20
C ASP A 75 -15.80 -14.03 -14.57
N LEU A 76 -16.49 -15.17 -14.64
CA LEU A 76 -17.12 -15.64 -15.88
C LEU A 76 -18.22 -14.71 -16.37
N GLN A 77 -18.75 -13.80 -15.54
CA GLN A 77 -19.78 -12.85 -15.96
C GLN A 77 -19.17 -11.55 -16.56
N GLY A 78 -17.84 -11.46 -16.67
CA GLY A 78 -17.15 -10.24 -17.13
C GLY A 78 -17.23 -9.11 -16.12
N SER A 79 -17.59 -9.42 -14.87
CA SER A 79 -17.76 -8.44 -13.79
C SER A 79 -16.50 -8.34 -12.91
N ILE A 80 -15.33 -8.59 -13.49
CA ILE A 80 -14.05 -8.36 -12.82
C ILE A 80 -13.38 -7.17 -13.47
N ALA A 81 -12.87 -6.30 -12.59
CA ALA A 81 -12.11 -5.13 -13.00
C ALA A 81 -10.88 -5.59 -13.83
N PRO A 82 -10.60 -4.97 -14.97
CA PRO A 82 -9.43 -5.32 -15.78
C PRO A 82 -8.13 -5.14 -14.99
N ASP A 83 -7.02 -5.72 -15.47
CA ASP A 83 -5.72 -5.42 -14.88
C ASP A 83 -5.39 -3.92 -15.08
N PRO A 84 -4.94 -3.18 -14.05
CA PRO A 84 -4.72 -1.73 -14.17
C PRO A 84 -3.79 -1.33 -15.31
N ARG A 85 -2.66 -2.02 -15.48
CA ARG A 85 -1.67 -1.67 -16.51
C ARG A 85 -2.21 -1.93 -17.90
N SER A 86 -2.93 -3.04 -18.05
CA SER A 86 -3.56 -3.40 -19.32
C SER A 86 -4.70 -2.45 -19.67
N TYR A 87 -5.46 -2.00 -18.67
CA TYR A 87 -6.55 -1.03 -18.84
C TYR A 87 -6.03 0.36 -19.23
N GLU A 88 -5.01 0.86 -18.52
CA GLU A 88 -4.35 2.13 -18.87
C GLU A 88 -3.79 2.10 -20.30
N LYS A 89 -3.14 0.99 -20.69
CA LYS A 89 -2.64 0.81 -22.05
C LYS A 89 -3.76 0.82 -23.09
N TRP A 90 -4.87 0.15 -22.80
CA TRP A 90 -6.03 0.14 -23.69
C TRP A 90 -6.64 1.54 -23.87
N ILE A 91 -6.76 2.33 -22.80
CA ILE A 91 -7.21 3.73 -22.90
C ILE A 91 -6.23 4.55 -23.75
N LEU A 92 -4.92 4.38 -23.57
CA LEU A 92 -3.93 5.08 -24.38
C LEU A 92 -4.06 4.74 -25.88
N GLU A 93 -4.21 3.46 -26.21
CA GLU A 93 -4.45 3.01 -27.59
C GLU A 93 -5.74 3.61 -28.16
N LEU A 94 -6.81 3.63 -27.36
CA LEU A 94 -8.09 4.23 -27.74
C LEU A 94 -7.99 5.73 -28.01
N LEU A 95 -7.35 6.50 -27.12
CA LEU A 95 -7.15 7.93 -27.31
C LEU A 95 -6.25 8.22 -28.53
N THR A 96 -5.23 7.40 -28.76
CA THR A 96 -4.37 7.49 -29.95
C THR A 96 -5.18 7.30 -31.23
N GLU A 97 -6.07 6.30 -31.26
CA GLU A 97 -6.97 6.06 -32.38
C GLU A 97 -7.92 7.25 -32.60
N GLN A 98 -8.53 7.78 -31.53
CA GLN A 98 -9.42 8.94 -31.61
C GLN A 98 -8.72 10.19 -32.17
N LEU A 99 -7.46 10.43 -31.79
CA LEU A 99 -6.66 11.51 -32.38
C LEU A 99 -6.40 11.29 -33.87
N SER A 100 -6.06 10.05 -34.27
CA SER A 100 -5.83 9.72 -35.68
C SER A 100 -7.08 9.91 -36.55
N GLN A 101 -8.27 9.81 -35.94
CA GLN A 101 -9.58 10.03 -36.56
C GLN A 101 -10.03 11.50 -36.52
N GLY A 102 -9.24 12.41 -35.92
CA GLY A 102 -9.52 13.84 -35.87
C GLY A 102 -10.51 14.25 -34.77
N ASN A 103 -10.52 13.57 -33.62
CA ASN A 103 -11.36 13.94 -32.48
C ASN A 103 -11.00 15.33 -31.92
N ALA A 104 -11.82 16.33 -32.25
CA ALA A 104 -11.58 17.73 -31.88
C ALA A 104 -11.70 18.02 -30.38
N SER A 105 -12.51 17.26 -29.64
CA SER A 105 -12.65 17.42 -28.19
C SER A 105 -11.39 16.96 -27.48
N LEU A 106 -10.86 15.80 -27.88
CA LEU A 106 -9.59 15.28 -27.35
C LEU A 106 -8.40 16.17 -27.72
N GLN A 107 -8.35 16.67 -28.96
CA GLN A 107 -7.29 17.60 -29.38
C GLN A 107 -7.30 18.87 -28.52
N ARG A 108 -8.48 19.47 -28.28
CA ARG A 108 -8.61 20.66 -27.44
C ARG A 108 -8.14 20.41 -26.01
N ALA A 109 -8.53 19.27 -25.43
CA ALA A 109 -8.09 18.90 -24.07
C ALA A 109 -6.56 18.75 -23.97
N LEU A 110 -5.91 18.24 -25.02
CA LEU A 110 -4.44 18.15 -25.07
C LEU A 110 -3.76 19.51 -25.28
N ASP A 111 -4.36 20.39 -26.08
CA ASP A 111 -3.85 21.74 -26.31
C ASP A 111 -3.88 22.56 -25.00
N GLU A 112 -4.88 22.35 -24.14
CA GLU A 112 -5.01 22.99 -22.82
C GLU A 112 -3.92 22.52 -21.82
N GLU A 113 -3.42 21.29 -21.96
CA GLU A 113 -2.31 20.73 -21.16
C GLU A 113 -0.90 21.17 -21.62
N ASN A 114 -0.81 22.15 -22.53
CA ASN A 114 0.44 22.77 -23.02
C ASN A 114 1.46 21.79 -23.63
N GLY A 115 1.02 20.68 -24.24
CA GLY A 115 1.87 19.83 -25.08
C GLY A 115 3.14 19.28 -24.42
N ALA A 116 3.12 19.08 -23.10
CA ALA A 116 4.23 18.46 -22.38
C ALA A 116 4.54 17.07 -22.93
N GLU A 117 5.82 16.68 -22.89
CA GLU A 117 6.23 15.32 -23.23
C GLU A 117 5.47 14.32 -22.34
N GLY A 118 4.79 13.35 -22.93
CA GLY A 118 3.95 12.40 -22.20
C GLY A 118 2.52 12.87 -21.89
N ALA A 119 2.06 13.99 -22.48
CA ALA A 119 0.71 14.53 -22.21
C ALA A 119 -0.41 13.53 -22.54
N LEU A 120 -0.27 12.75 -23.62
CA LEU A 120 -1.28 11.77 -24.02
C LEU A 120 -1.35 10.60 -23.02
N GLU A 121 -0.22 10.11 -22.55
CA GLU A 121 -0.12 9.08 -21.53
C GLU A 121 -0.72 9.54 -20.20
N TRP A 122 -0.45 10.78 -19.80
CA TRP A 122 -1.07 11.38 -18.62
C TRP A 122 -2.59 11.50 -18.79
N MET A 123 -3.04 12.02 -19.94
CA MET A 123 -4.45 12.16 -20.28
C MET A 123 -5.15 10.79 -20.30
N ALA A 124 -4.51 9.76 -20.84
CA ALA A 124 -5.05 8.39 -20.82
C ALA A 124 -5.26 7.88 -19.40
N ARG A 125 -4.30 8.12 -18.50
CA ARG A 125 -4.45 7.77 -17.09
C ARG A 125 -5.58 8.56 -16.42
N ASP A 126 -5.68 9.87 -16.70
CA ASP A 126 -6.75 10.71 -16.16
C ASP A 126 -8.14 10.28 -16.64
N VAL A 127 -8.32 10.11 -17.95
CA VAL A 127 -9.55 9.59 -18.56
C VAL A 127 -9.91 8.22 -17.98
N GLY A 128 -8.95 7.32 -17.81
CA GLY A 128 -9.18 6.02 -17.17
C GLY A 128 -9.70 6.15 -15.73
N ARG A 129 -9.14 7.06 -14.93
CA ARG A 129 -9.60 7.36 -13.55
C ARG A 129 -10.98 7.97 -13.52
N ARG A 130 -11.29 8.84 -14.48
CA ARG A 130 -12.61 9.46 -14.64
C ARG A 130 -13.67 8.41 -15.00
N ILE A 131 -13.37 7.49 -15.93
CA ILE A 131 -14.25 6.35 -16.25
C ILE A 131 -14.48 5.47 -15.02
N GLU A 132 -13.41 5.09 -14.30
CA GLU A 132 -13.50 4.32 -13.06
C GLU A 132 -14.40 5.03 -12.02
N SER A 133 -14.33 6.35 -11.91
CA SER A 133 -15.13 7.14 -10.97
C SER A 133 -16.60 7.27 -11.41
N ALA A 134 -16.84 7.36 -12.72
CA ALA A 134 -18.19 7.45 -13.30
C ALA A 134 -19.04 6.21 -13.00
N GLN A 135 -18.42 5.05 -12.75
CA GLN A 135 -19.12 3.81 -12.36
C GLN A 135 -19.87 3.94 -11.02
N LEU A 136 -19.36 4.78 -10.10
CA LEU A 136 -20.03 5.10 -8.84
C LEU A 136 -20.98 6.29 -9.00
N ALA A 137 -20.48 7.41 -9.52
CA ALA A 137 -21.19 8.67 -9.48
C ALA A 137 -22.32 8.77 -10.52
N ARG A 138 -22.18 8.10 -11.67
CA ARG A 138 -23.12 8.10 -12.79
C ARG A 138 -23.62 9.50 -13.18
N ASN A 139 -22.72 10.49 -13.13
CA ASN A 139 -23.04 11.86 -13.50
C ASN A 139 -23.24 11.96 -15.03
N PRO A 140 -24.42 12.34 -15.53
CA PRO A 140 -24.68 12.37 -16.98
C PRO A 140 -23.77 13.33 -17.76
N ALA A 141 -23.36 14.45 -17.16
CA ALA A 141 -22.47 15.42 -17.81
C ALA A 141 -21.07 14.83 -17.99
N GLU A 142 -20.56 14.14 -16.96
CA GLU A 142 -19.27 13.46 -17.01
C GLU A 142 -19.28 12.31 -18.04
N LEU A 143 -20.36 11.52 -18.08
CA LEU A 143 -20.51 10.44 -19.06
C LEU A 143 -20.53 10.99 -20.51
N ALA A 144 -21.18 12.12 -20.74
CA ALA A 144 -21.21 12.77 -22.04
C ALA A 144 -19.82 13.29 -22.46
N GLU A 145 -19.07 13.89 -21.54
CA GLU A 145 -17.70 14.36 -21.81
C GLU A 145 -16.76 13.19 -22.09
N LEU A 146 -16.80 12.14 -21.27
CA LEU A 146 -16.01 10.93 -21.49
C LEU A 146 -16.32 10.26 -22.83
N SER A 147 -17.59 10.24 -23.23
CA SER A 147 -18.00 9.74 -24.56
C SER A 147 -17.40 10.58 -25.69
N GLN A 148 -17.37 11.90 -25.55
CA GLN A 148 -16.74 12.79 -26.53
C GLN A 148 -15.21 12.60 -26.63
N LEU A 149 -14.54 12.39 -25.50
CA LEU A 149 -13.08 12.20 -25.47
C LEU A 149 -12.65 10.84 -26.02
N THR A 150 -13.42 9.78 -25.71
CA THR A 150 -13.01 8.39 -25.97
C THR A 150 -13.68 7.76 -27.19
N GLY A 151 -14.79 8.32 -27.66
CA GLY A 151 -15.66 7.69 -28.66
C GLY A 151 -16.47 6.49 -28.14
N LEU A 152 -16.37 6.16 -26.86
CA LEU A 152 -17.11 5.07 -26.24
C LEU A 152 -18.57 5.46 -26.03
N SER A 153 -19.45 4.47 -26.15
CA SER A 153 -20.84 4.60 -25.69
C SER A 153 -20.92 4.61 -24.16
N GLU A 154 -22.02 5.13 -23.62
CA GLU A 154 -22.26 5.13 -22.17
C GLU A 154 -22.22 3.70 -21.58
N ASP A 155 -22.79 2.73 -22.29
CA ASP A 155 -22.75 1.31 -21.90
C ASP A 155 -21.32 0.76 -21.85
N GLU A 156 -20.40 1.27 -22.66
CA GLU A 156 -18.98 0.88 -22.65
C GLU A 156 -18.20 1.56 -21.53
N ILE A 157 -18.49 2.83 -21.25
CA ILE A 157 -17.91 3.58 -20.12
C ILE A 157 -18.29 2.94 -18.79
N LEU A 158 -19.52 2.44 -18.67
CA LEU A 158 -20.02 1.79 -17.46
C LEU A 158 -19.58 0.32 -17.28
N LYS A 159 -18.81 -0.24 -18.22
CA LYS A 159 -18.16 -1.56 -18.01
C LYS A 159 -17.07 -1.43 -16.94
N PRO A 160 -16.79 -2.51 -16.17
CA PRO A 160 -15.75 -2.49 -15.14
C PRO A 160 -14.43 -1.89 -15.63
N ALA A 161 -13.91 -0.93 -14.86
CA ALA A 161 -12.65 -0.24 -15.11
C ALA A 161 -11.77 -0.41 -13.88
N ASN A 162 -10.47 -0.27 -14.08
CA ASN A 162 -9.52 -0.39 -13.00
C ASN A 162 -8.29 0.44 -13.35
N VAL A 163 -8.09 1.53 -12.64
CA VAL A 163 -6.83 2.27 -12.67
C VAL A 163 -6.23 2.25 -11.28
N ASP A 164 -6.90 2.88 -10.32
CA ASP A 164 -6.46 2.87 -8.93
C ASP A 164 -7.30 1.89 -8.09
N GLY A 165 -8.52 1.57 -8.53
CA GLY A 165 -9.50 0.71 -7.86
C GLY A 165 -10.27 1.42 -6.74
N HIS A 166 -11.48 0.96 -6.45
CA HIS A 166 -12.27 1.49 -5.32
C HIS A 166 -12.06 0.67 -4.06
N TRP A 167 -12.14 1.35 -2.92
CA TRP A 167 -12.00 0.77 -1.60
C TRP A 167 -13.10 1.28 -0.69
N LEU A 168 -13.77 0.37 0.00
CA LEU A 168 -14.64 0.74 1.12
C LEU A 168 -13.79 0.76 2.39
N VAL A 169 -13.88 1.84 3.16
CA VAL A 169 -13.25 1.98 4.47
C VAL A 169 -14.33 2.25 5.51
N VAL A 170 -14.29 1.48 6.60
CA VAL A 170 -15.19 1.58 7.75
C VAL A 170 -14.34 1.83 8.98
N ALA A 171 -14.34 3.06 9.45
CA ALA A 171 -13.60 3.50 10.63
C ALA A 171 -14.55 3.66 11.81
N ASN A 172 -14.24 3.03 12.93
CA ASN A 172 -15.04 3.00 14.14
C ASN A 172 -14.24 3.49 15.34
N GLU A 173 -14.85 4.39 16.11
CA GLU A 173 -14.36 4.78 17.44
C GLU A 173 -15.54 5.06 18.39
N MET A 174 -15.25 5.38 19.65
CA MET A 174 -16.26 5.64 20.69
C MET A 174 -17.25 6.76 20.33
N GLY A 175 -16.83 7.73 19.49
CA GLY A 175 -17.62 8.88 19.06
C GLY A 175 -18.47 8.65 17.80
N GLY A 176 -18.28 7.53 17.09
CA GLY A 176 -19.07 7.22 15.90
C GLY A 176 -18.37 6.32 14.88
N THR A 177 -19.12 6.01 13.83
CA THR A 177 -18.66 5.23 12.68
C THR A 177 -18.65 6.12 11.44
N ARG A 178 -17.55 6.12 10.70
CA ARG A 178 -17.44 6.69 9.36
C ARG A 178 -17.27 5.57 8.34
N THR A 179 -18.10 5.60 7.32
CA THR A 179 -18.04 4.65 6.20
C THR A 179 -17.93 5.43 4.90
N GLU A 180 -16.88 5.17 4.12
CA GLU A 180 -16.58 5.92 2.91
C GLU A 180 -16.01 5.03 1.80
N VAL A 181 -16.38 5.31 0.55
CA VAL A 181 -15.74 4.69 -0.61
C VAL A 181 -14.69 5.66 -1.14
N VAL A 182 -13.45 5.22 -1.16
CA VAL A 182 -12.27 5.99 -1.58
C VAL A 182 -11.60 5.34 -2.79
N ARG A 183 -10.82 6.13 -3.53
CA ARG A 183 -10.10 5.66 -4.72
C ARG A 183 -8.64 5.36 -4.39
N GLY A 184 -8.22 4.14 -4.71
CA GLY A 184 -6.85 3.65 -4.56
C GLY A 184 -6.33 3.56 -3.13
N GLY A 185 -5.12 3.01 -2.99
CA GLY A 185 -4.42 2.94 -1.70
C GLY A 185 -4.13 4.32 -1.11
N VAL A 186 -3.89 5.34 -1.95
CA VAL A 186 -3.72 6.74 -1.51
C VAL A 186 -4.97 7.25 -0.79
N GLY A 187 -6.17 6.98 -1.32
CA GLY A 187 -7.42 7.35 -0.67
C GLY A 187 -7.63 6.65 0.67
N VAL A 188 -7.28 5.36 0.75
CA VAL A 188 -7.32 4.59 2.01
C VAL A 188 -6.40 5.23 3.04
N MET A 189 -5.15 5.53 2.66
CA MET A 189 -4.17 6.18 3.55
C MET A 189 -4.62 7.56 4.01
N ALA A 190 -5.15 8.38 3.10
CA ALA A 190 -5.63 9.72 3.42
C ALA A 190 -6.77 9.66 4.45
N LEU A 191 -7.76 8.78 4.24
CA LEU A 191 -8.88 8.63 5.15
C LEU A 191 -8.45 8.09 6.52
N ILE A 192 -7.53 7.12 6.56
CA ILE A 192 -6.99 6.61 7.82
C ILE A 192 -6.31 7.73 8.61
N ARG A 193 -5.44 8.51 7.95
CA ARG A 193 -4.74 9.64 8.59
C ARG A 193 -5.71 10.72 9.05
N GLU A 194 -6.72 11.05 8.24
CA GLU A 194 -7.75 12.03 8.60
C GLU A 194 -8.57 11.55 9.82
N PHE A 195 -9.00 10.29 9.82
CA PHE A 195 -9.81 9.72 10.89
C PHE A 195 -9.03 9.64 12.20
N VAL A 196 -7.76 9.22 12.15
CA VAL A 196 -6.88 9.18 13.32
C VAL A 196 -6.55 10.59 13.79
N GLY A 197 -6.23 11.51 12.88
CA GLY A 197 -5.86 12.89 13.16
C GLY A 197 -4.70 12.98 14.16
N ASP A 198 -4.78 13.94 15.08
CA ASP A 198 -3.73 14.22 16.08
C ASP A 198 -3.79 13.28 17.29
N ARG A 199 -4.62 12.23 17.27
CA ARG A 199 -4.84 11.34 18.42
C ARG A 199 -3.57 10.59 18.85
N LEU A 200 -2.65 10.35 17.92
CA LEU A 200 -1.34 9.73 18.19
C LEU A 200 -0.23 10.78 18.34
N ASP A 201 -0.56 12.06 18.24
CA ASP A 201 0.39 13.16 18.18
C ASP A 201 0.86 13.62 19.57
N HIS A 202 1.26 12.67 20.43
CA HIS A 202 1.68 12.99 21.79
C HIS A 202 3.03 13.71 21.83
N GLN A 203 3.11 14.80 22.62
CA GLN A 203 4.39 15.50 22.87
C GLN A 203 5.42 14.64 23.62
N ARG A 204 4.97 13.62 24.35
CA ARG A 204 5.85 12.69 25.05
C ARG A 204 5.75 11.30 24.42
N GLY A 205 6.81 10.51 24.61
CA GLY A 205 6.80 9.05 24.59
C GLY A 205 5.48 8.43 24.98
N SER A 206 4.94 7.56 24.12
CA SER A 206 3.78 6.73 24.44
C SER A 206 3.97 5.34 23.86
N ASP A 207 3.63 4.31 24.63
CA ASP A 207 3.65 2.90 24.22
C ASP A 207 2.37 2.50 23.46
N ASP A 208 1.83 3.42 22.67
CA ASP A 208 0.69 3.16 21.79
C ASP A 208 1.04 2.13 20.73
N ARG A 209 0.01 1.44 20.24
CA ARG A 209 0.18 0.25 19.41
C ARG A 209 -0.72 0.28 18.19
N ILE A 210 -0.19 -0.21 17.08
CA ILE A 210 -0.96 -0.49 15.87
C ILE A 210 -0.86 -1.98 15.57
N ARG A 211 -2.00 -2.64 15.33
CA ARG A 211 -2.06 -4.02 14.85
C ARG A 211 -2.77 -4.10 13.51
N MET A 212 -2.20 -4.87 12.60
CA MET A 212 -2.66 -5.03 11.24
C MET A 212 -3.03 -6.49 10.97
N TYR A 213 -4.17 -6.73 10.34
CA TYR A 213 -4.66 -8.08 10.06
C TYR A 213 -5.12 -8.23 8.61
N ARG A 214 -4.86 -9.41 8.05
CA ARG A 214 -5.45 -9.86 6.78
C ARG A 214 -6.63 -10.78 7.08
N ALA A 215 -7.85 -10.27 6.99
CA ALA A 215 -9.10 -11.02 7.16
C ALA A 215 -9.82 -11.15 5.81
N SER A 216 -9.17 -11.81 4.85
CA SER A 216 -9.56 -11.80 3.43
C SER A 216 -11.07 -12.00 3.21
N PRO A 217 -11.73 -11.15 2.40
CA PRO A 217 -11.16 -10.11 1.53
C PRO A 217 -10.77 -8.80 2.25
N TRP A 218 -11.03 -8.68 3.55
CA TRP A 218 -10.83 -7.45 4.32
C TRP A 218 -9.41 -7.33 4.88
N TYR A 219 -9.04 -6.08 5.12
CA TYR A 219 -7.97 -5.70 6.03
C TYR A 219 -8.55 -5.06 7.28
N ARG A 220 -7.82 -5.18 8.38
CA ARG A 220 -8.14 -4.50 9.63
C ARG A 220 -6.92 -3.82 10.20
N LEU A 221 -7.14 -2.61 10.70
CA LEU A 221 -6.25 -1.86 11.56
C LEU A 221 -6.90 -1.71 12.94
N GLU A 222 -6.17 -2.01 13.99
CA GLU A 222 -6.54 -1.72 15.37
C GLU A 222 -5.47 -0.81 15.97
N ILE A 223 -5.90 0.33 16.52
CA ILE A 223 -5.01 1.31 17.15
C ILE A 223 -5.38 1.36 18.63
N GLU A 224 -4.46 0.88 19.46
CA GLU A 224 -4.59 0.87 20.91
C GLU A 224 -3.80 2.04 21.48
N GLN A 225 -4.53 2.96 22.11
CA GLN A 225 -3.93 4.06 22.85
C GLN A 225 -3.77 3.62 24.30
N LEU A 226 -2.56 3.63 24.85
CA LEU A 226 -2.37 3.15 26.23
C LEU A 226 -3.04 4.06 27.26
N ARG A 227 -3.08 5.37 26.97
CA ARG A 227 -3.78 6.37 27.80
C ARG A 227 -5.25 6.55 27.41
N GLY A 228 -5.66 5.96 26.29
CA GLY A 228 -7.05 5.92 25.85
C GLY A 228 -7.79 4.73 26.46
N ARG A 229 -9.11 4.84 26.60
CA ARG A 229 -9.96 3.72 27.06
C ARG A 229 -10.61 2.95 25.91
N PHE A 230 -10.27 3.27 24.67
CA PHE A 230 -10.92 2.74 23.48
C PHE A 230 -9.90 2.39 22.42
N VAL A 231 -10.28 1.43 21.58
CA VAL A 231 -9.52 0.99 20.42
C VAL A 231 -10.17 1.60 19.18
N ILE A 232 -9.38 2.28 18.36
CA ILE A 232 -9.84 2.70 17.04
C ILE A 232 -9.72 1.49 16.12
N ARG A 233 -10.81 1.14 15.44
CA ARG A 233 -10.83 0.02 14.51
C ARG A 233 -11.19 0.49 13.12
N ILE A 234 -10.33 0.21 12.16
CA ILE A 234 -10.55 0.57 10.75
C ILE A 234 -10.51 -0.71 9.92
N ASP A 235 -11.65 -1.07 9.33
CA ASP A 235 -11.77 -2.18 8.40
C ASP A 235 -11.82 -1.62 6.97
N PHE A 236 -11.10 -2.21 6.02
CA PHE A 236 -11.15 -1.78 4.63
C PHE A 236 -11.04 -2.93 3.63
N VAL A 237 -11.69 -2.78 2.48
CA VAL A 237 -11.78 -3.82 1.46
C VAL A 237 -11.84 -3.23 0.07
N ARG A 238 -11.18 -3.87 -0.90
CA ARG A 238 -11.29 -3.50 -2.30
C ARG A 238 -12.71 -3.80 -2.79
N CYS A 239 -13.30 -2.87 -3.53
CA CYS A 239 -14.64 -3.02 -4.05
C CYS A 239 -14.74 -2.66 -5.53
N LEU A 240 -15.75 -3.23 -6.19
CA LEU A 240 -16.12 -2.89 -7.56
C LEU A 240 -17.60 -2.51 -7.58
N PRO A 241 -17.97 -1.30 -8.01
CA PRO A 241 -19.35 -0.95 -8.28
C PRO A 241 -19.87 -1.72 -9.51
N ASP A 242 -21.10 -2.21 -9.41
CA ASP A 242 -21.86 -2.73 -10.54
C ASP A 242 -23.33 -2.28 -10.47
N ALA A 243 -24.15 -2.74 -11.41
CA ALA A 243 -25.58 -2.41 -11.45
C ALA A 243 -26.39 -2.89 -10.23
N ASN A 244 -25.84 -3.79 -9.41
CA ASN A 244 -26.49 -4.36 -8.23
C ASN A 244 -25.89 -3.84 -6.91
N GLY A 245 -24.86 -2.98 -6.95
CA GLY A 245 -24.25 -2.37 -5.78
C GLY A 245 -22.72 -2.54 -5.75
N LEU A 246 -22.15 -2.59 -4.55
CA LEU A 246 -20.71 -2.82 -4.35
C LEU A 246 -20.43 -4.31 -4.17
N ARG A 247 -19.41 -4.80 -4.87
CA ARG A 247 -18.91 -6.16 -4.72
C ARG A 247 -17.50 -6.15 -4.13
N TRP A 248 -17.29 -6.98 -3.12
CA TRP A 248 -15.98 -7.14 -2.49
C TRP A 248 -15.06 -7.95 -3.38
N LEU A 249 -13.84 -7.45 -3.56
CA LEU A 249 -12.78 -8.10 -4.30
C LEU A 249 -11.69 -8.56 -3.34
N LYS A 250 -11.05 -9.68 -3.70
CA LYS A 250 -9.82 -10.08 -3.02
C LYS A 250 -8.71 -9.08 -3.39
N PRO A 251 -7.89 -8.64 -2.42
CA PRO A 251 -6.71 -7.84 -2.71
C PRO A 251 -5.77 -8.57 -3.68
N SER A 252 -5.30 -7.84 -4.67
CA SER A 252 -4.28 -8.24 -5.64
C SER A 252 -2.88 -8.11 -5.04
N ARG A 253 -1.86 -8.67 -5.72
CA ARG A 253 -0.46 -8.47 -5.32
C ARG A 253 -0.03 -6.99 -5.38
N LEU A 254 -0.64 -6.20 -6.26
CA LEU A 254 -0.38 -4.77 -6.34
C LEU A 254 -0.88 -4.03 -5.10
N ASP A 255 -1.96 -4.52 -4.48
CA ASP A 255 -2.53 -3.90 -3.28
C ASP A 255 -1.60 -4.04 -2.06
N VAL A 256 -0.74 -5.07 -2.03
CA VAL A 256 0.33 -5.16 -1.03
C VAL A 256 1.23 -3.93 -1.09
N TRP A 257 1.70 -3.58 -2.29
CA TRP A 257 2.59 -2.44 -2.48
C TRP A 257 1.88 -1.09 -2.31
N LEU A 258 0.62 -0.99 -2.74
CA LEU A 258 -0.13 0.28 -2.70
C LEU A 258 -0.78 0.58 -1.34
N VAL A 259 -0.97 -0.44 -0.50
CA VAL A 259 -1.71 -0.32 0.76
C VAL A 259 -0.91 -0.84 1.94
N GLU A 260 -0.38 -2.06 1.86
CA GLU A 260 0.28 -2.68 3.02
C GLU A 260 1.61 -1.98 3.37
N ASP A 261 2.52 -1.81 2.41
CA ASP A 261 3.83 -1.18 2.67
C ASP A 261 3.67 0.27 3.18
N PRO A 262 2.86 1.16 2.54
CA PRO A 262 2.65 2.52 3.04
C PRO A 262 1.98 2.58 4.41
N LEU A 263 1.14 1.60 4.75
CA LEU A 263 0.54 1.49 6.09
C LEU A 263 1.59 1.16 7.15
N ILE A 264 2.50 0.22 6.85
CA ILE A 264 3.59 -0.16 7.74
C ILE A 264 4.51 1.03 7.97
N ASP A 265 4.96 1.70 6.90
CA ASP A 265 5.82 2.88 6.98
C ASP A 265 5.18 4.00 7.80
N TRP A 266 3.90 4.27 7.54
CA TRP A 266 3.14 5.23 8.33
C TRP A 266 3.06 4.82 9.81
N ALA A 267 2.71 3.57 10.11
CA ALA A 267 2.60 3.08 11.49
C ALA A 267 3.93 3.21 12.24
N TYR A 268 5.06 2.89 11.59
CA TYR A 268 6.41 3.02 12.16
C TYR A 268 6.74 4.48 12.51
N SER A 269 6.16 5.42 11.77
CA SER A 269 6.38 6.85 11.98
C SER A 269 5.51 7.47 13.08
N VAL A 270 4.45 6.81 13.55
CA VAL A 270 3.47 7.41 14.49
C VAL A 270 3.34 6.68 15.83
N VAL A 271 3.65 5.38 15.91
CA VAL A 271 3.59 4.63 17.18
C VAL A 271 4.90 3.92 17.49
N SER A 272 5.04 3.49 18.75
CA SER A 272 6.23 2.81 19.27
C SER A 272 6.19 1.30 19.09
N PHE A 273 4.99 0.73 18.92
CA PHE A 273 4.80 -0.72 18.73
C PHE A 273 3.87 -1.00 17.55
N VAL A 274 4.33 -1.84 16.63
CA VAL A 274 3.57 -2.23 15.45
C VAL A 274 3.56 -3.75 15.34
N THR A 275 2.38 -4.34 15.20
CA THR A 275 2.21 -5.72 14.74
C THR A 275 1.76 -5.65 13.28
N GLY A 276 2.68 -5.94 12.36
CA GLY A 276 2.42 -5.89 10.93
C GLY A 276 1.47 -6.99 10.47
N PHE A 277 1.16 -7.02 9.17
CA PHE A 277 0.31 -8.07 8.59
C PHE A 277 0.92 -9.48 8.66
N ASP A 278 2.21 -9.60 8.96
CA ASP A 278 2.92 -10.85 9.25
C ASP A 278 2.61 -11.40 10.67
N GLY A 279 1.94 -10.61 11.51
CA GLY A 279 1.62 -10.97 12.89
C GLY A 279 2.78 -10.82 13.87
N SER A 280 3.94 -10.32 13.42
CA SER A 280 5.11 -10.18 14.28
C SER A 280 5.09 -8.83 15.00
N PRO A 281 5.11 -8.79 16.35
CA PRO A 281 5.21 -7.55 17.09
C PRO A 281 6.63 -6.96 16.96
N GLN A 282 6.70 -5.65 16.76
CA GLN A 282 7.95 -4.90 16.61
C GLN A 282 7.86 -3.58 17.41
N PRO A 283 8.81 -3.30 18.32
CA PRO A 283 9.80 -4.25 18.82
C PRO A 283 9.14 -5.43 19.55
N GLY A 284 9.77 -6.60 19.52
CA GLY A 284 9.39 -7.74 20.34
C GLY A 284 9.83 -7.56 21.80
N ASP A 285 11.03 -7.01 22.01
CA ASP A 285 11.61 -6.69 23.32
C ASP A 285 12.31 -5.32 23.28
N VAL A 286 11.82 -4.38 24.11
CA VAL A 286 12.37 -3.03 24.22
C VAL A 286 13.81 -3.03 24.76
N ARG A 287 14.20 -4.02 25.58
CA ARG A 287 15.56 -4.11 26.13
C ARG A 287 16.60 -4.51 25.09
N ARG A 288 16.15 -5.05 23.96
CA ARG A 288 16.98 -5.43 22.81
C ARG A 288 17.09 -4.33 21.76
N LEU A 289 16.54 -3.16 22.02
CA LEU A 289 16.73 -2.01 21.15
C LEU A 289 18.19 -1.58 21.12
N ARG A 290 18.66 -1.19 19.94
CA ARG A 290 19.99 -0.64 19.67
C ARG A 290 19.88 0.54 18.73
N LEU A 291 20.88 1.41 18.73
CA LEU A 291 21.12 2.30 17.59
C LEU A 291 22.22 1.70 16.72
N LEU A 292 21.91 1.46 15.46
CA LEU A 292 22.89 1.11 14.44
C LEU A 292 23.40 2.42 13.83
N VAL A 293 24.67 2.73 14.04
CA VAL A 293 25.31 3.95 13.57
C VAL A 293 26.30 3.58 12.48
N THR A 294 25.98 3.92 11.23
CA THR A 294 26.89 3.71 10.09
C THR A 294 27.58 5.02 9.73
N GLU A 295 28.90 4.99 9.65
CA GLU A 295 29.74 6.12 9.27
C GLU A 295 30.12 6.02 7.79
N TYR A 296 30.11 7.16 7.10
CA TYR A 296 30.42 7.28 5.69
C TYR A 296 31.39 8.43 5.40
N ASN A 297 32.20 8.22 4.36
CA ASN A 297 32.98 9.28 3.74
C ASN A 297 32.10 10.07 2.73
N GLY A 298 31.85 11.35 3.00
CA GLY A 298 30.80 12.15 2.35
C GLY A 298 30.99 12.49 0.88
N LYS A 299 32.08 12.07 0.22
CA LYS A 299 32.28 12.26 -1.23
C LYS A 299 31.86 11.05 -2.06
N GLU A 300 31.94 9.84 -1.51
CA GLU A 300 31.72 8.59 -2.27
C GLU A 300 30.67 7.65 -1.64
N SER A 301 30.04 8.05 -0.52
CA SER A 301 29.17 7.17 0.29
C SER A 301 29.85 5.85 0.66
N GLU A 302 31.18 5.83 0.70
CA GLU A 302 31.96 4.69 1.16
C GLU A 302 31.74 4.54 2.66
N ARG A 303 31.29 3.35 3.07
CA ARG A 303 31.07 3.01 4.48
C ARG A 303 32.43 2.84 5.16
N LEU A 304 32.70 3.68 6.16
CA LEU A 304 33.94 3.67 6.94
C LEU A 304 33.87 2.68 8.10
N SER A 305 32.76 2.73 8.84
CA SER A 305 32.59 1.95 10.06
C SER A 305 31.10 1.72 10.34
N GLU A 306 30.83 0.79 11.25
CA GLU A 306 29.50 0.59 11.83
C GLU A 306 29.65 0.30 13.31
N HIS A 307 28.84 0.97 14.11
CA HIS A 307 28.84 0.89 15.56
C HIS A 307 27.44 0.55 16.06
N VAL A 308 27.39 -0.28 17.10
CA VAL A 308 26.14 -0.66 17.75
C VAL A 308 26.12 -0.02 19.13
N VAL A 309 25.13 0.85 19.37
CA VAL A 309 24.91 1.50 20.66
C VAL A 309 23.85 0.74 21.43
N ALA A 310 24.23 0.13 22.55
CA ALA A 310 23.33 -0.70 23.36
C ALA A 310 22.67 0.01 24.55
N GLY A 311 23.23 1.15 25.00
CA GLY A 311 22.63 1.98 26.07
C GLY A 311 22.36 1.26 27.40
N CYS A 312 23.03 0.15 27.68
CA CYS A 312 22.86 -0.69 28.88
C CYS A 312 21.38 -1.05 29.18
N LEU A 313 20.54 -1.22 28.15
CA LEU A 313 19.12 -1.48 28.34
C LEU A 313 18.83 -2.81 29.05
N GLU A 314 19.74 -3.78 28.94
CA GLU A 314 19.66 -5.08 29.60
C GLU A 314 19.90 -5.00 31.11
N GLU A 315 20.53 -3.92 31.58
CA GLU A 315 20.85 -3.70 32.99
C GLU A 315 19.72 -2.99 33.74
N ILE A 316 18.63 -2.60 33.06
CA ILE A 316 17.48 -1.96 33.69
C ILE A 316 16.78 -2.99 34.60
N PRO A 317 16.67 -2.73 35.92
CA PRO A 317 15.99 -3.64 36.84
C PRO A 317 14.54 -3.90 36.42
N ASP A 318 14.07 -5.14 36.60
CA ASP A 318 12.70 -5.57 36.22
C ASP A 318 11.62 -4.67 36.81
N GLU A 319 11.68 -4.37 38.10
CA GLU A 319 10.71 -3.49 38.77
C GLU A 319 10.60 -2.11 38.11
N ARG A 320 11.73 -1.55 37.67
CA ARG A 320 11.78 -0.24 37.01
C ARG A 320 11.24 -0.31 35.58
N PHE A 321 11.55 -1.39 34.87
CA PHE A 321 11.04 -1.61 33.52
C PHE A 321 9.54 -1.86 33.51
N ASP A 322 9.03 -2.66 34.45
CA ASP A 322 7.61 -2.91 34.65
C ASP A 322 6.86 -1.59 34.95
N ALA A 323 7.45 -0.71 35.76
CA ALA A 323 6.90 0.62 35.99
C ALA A 323 6.83 1.45 34.70
N TYR A 324 7.87 1.43 33.86
CA TYR A 324 7.84 2.10 32.56
C TYR A 324 6.78 1.54 31.62
N GLN A 325 6.57 0.23 31.59
CA GLN A 325 5.51 -0.39 30.80
C GLN A 325 4.12 -0.02 31.32
N ALA A 326 3.93 -0.02 32.64
CA ALA A 326 2.66 0.38 33.27
C ALA A 326 2.31 1.85 33.01
N GLU A 327 3.31 2.73 32.96
CA GLU A 327 3.16 4.15 32.62
C GLU A 327 3.06 4.44 31.11
N GLY A 328 3.41 3.46 30.28
CA GLY A 328 3.41 3.58 28.83
C GLY A 328 4.53 4.41 28.25
N VAL A 329 5.70 4.33 28.86
CA VAL A 329 6.86 5.14 28.48
C VAL A 329 8.11 4.29 28.24
N SER A 330 7.97 2.95 28.18
CA SER A 330 9.11 2.03 28.09
C SER A 330 9.96 2.27 26.85
N HIS A 331 9.34 2.47 25.68
CA HIS A 331 10.08 2.77 24.45
C HIS A 331 10.82 4.11 24.53
N SER A 332 10.15 5.14 25.05
CA SER A 332 10.75 6.47 25.20
C SER A 332 11.88 6.54 26.23
N ALA A 333 11.80 5.72 27.28
CA ALA A 333 12.87 5.58 28.26
C ALA A 333 14.09 4.91 27.63
N ALA A 334 13.87 3.83 26.86
CA ALA A 334 14.93 3.12 26.16
C ALA A 334 15.63 4.01 25.12
N THR A 335 14.88 4.70 24.26
CA THR A 335 15.46 5.62 23.27
C THR A 335 16.21 6.80 23.90
N ARG A 336 15.81 7.25 25.11
CA ARG A 336 16.57 8.25 25.86
C ARG A 336 17.90 7.69 26.39
N MET A 337 17.92 6.46 26.91
CA MET A 337 19.16 5.81 27.37
C MET A 337 20.12 5.55 26.20
N LEU A 338 19.59 5.08 25.07
CA LEU A 338 20.34 4.92 23.83
C LEU A 338 20.92 6.27 23.35
N GLY A 339 20.14 7.35 23.42
CA GLY A 339 20.61 8.70 23.08
C GLY A 339 21.76 9.18 23.97
N GLY A 340 21.78 8.82 25.26
CA GLY A 340 22.90 9.14 26.15
C GLY A 340 24.18 8.41 25.73
N ALA A 341 24.11 7.10 25.47
CA ALA A 341 25.27 6.34 25.01
C ALA A 341 25.72 6.73 23.59
N LEU A 342 24.81 7.19 22.75
CA LEU A 342 25.14 7.76 21.43
C LEU A 342 25.96 9.05 21.56
N GLN A 343 25.67 9.88 22.56
CA GLN A 343 26.45 11.10 22.82
C GLN A 343 27.92 10.73 23.04
N ASP A 344 28.20 9.79 23.94
CA ASP A 344 29.57 9.35 24.25
C ASP A 344 30.31 8.84 22.99
N LEU A 345 29.60 8.19 22.07
CA LEU A 345 30.16 7.71 20.81
C LEU A 345 30.49 8.85 19.84
N LEU A 346 29.59 9.84 19.71
CA LEU A 346 29.73 10.93 18.72
C LEU A 346 30.52 12.14 19.23
N GLU A 347 30.66 12.31 20.55
CA GLU A 347 31.34 13.44 21.21
C GLU A 347 32.72 13.78 20.59
N PRO A 348 33.61 12.80 20.28
CA PRO A 348 34.92 13.11 19.70
C PRO A 348 34.83 13.84 18.35
N ASP A 349 33.88 13.47 17.51
CA ASP A 349 33.72 14.03 16.17
C ASP A 349 32.89 15.31 16.19
N LEU A 350 31.82 15.35 17.00
CA LEU A 350 30.97 16.53 17.16
C LEU A 350 31.74 17.70 17.78
N SER A 351 32.61 17.46 18.75
CA SER A 351 33.40 18.52 19.41
C SER A 351 34.55 19.04 18.54
N ALA A 352 34.99 18.29 17.52
CA ALA A 352 36.06 18.69 16.62
C ALA A 352 35.64 19.84 15.68
N TYR A 353 34.34 20.02 15.44
CA TYR A 353 33.80 20.99 14.49
C TYR A 353 32.65 21.82 15.06
N PRO A 354 32.66 23.16 14.88
CA PRO A 354 31.55 24.00 15.30
C PRO A 354 30.19 23.58 14.71
N ARG A 355 29.10 23.76 15.49
CA ARG A 355 27.70 23.49 15.09
C ARG A 355 27.34 23.88 13.66
N LYS A 356 27.78 25.06 13.19
CA LYS A 356 27.45 25.60 11.85
C LYS A 356 27.85 24.69 10.69
N TRP A 357 28.73 23.71 10.93
CA TRP A 357 29.17 22.75 9.92
C TRP A 357 28.35 21.47 9.91
N TRP A 358 27.54 21.23 10.94
CA TRP A 358 26.71 20.04 11.04
C TRP A 358 25.30 20.32 10.57
N GLU A 359 24.78 19.42 9.74
CA GLU A 359 23.38 19.36 9.36
C GLU A 359 22.78 18.05 9.88
N ILE A 360 21.65 18.15 10.57
CA ILE A 360 20.98 17.02 11.22
C ILE A 360 19.58 16.88 10.63
N ILE A 361 19.33 15.74 9.99
CA ILE A 361 18.14 15.47 9.19
C ILE A 361 17.44 14.21 9.72
N PRO A 362 16.24 14.31 10.28
CA PRO A 362 15.40 13.14 10.54
C PRO A 362 14.99 12.51 9.20
N THR A 363 15.24 11.21 9.03
CA THR A 363 14.85 10.45 7.83
C THR A 363 13.65 9.56 8.12
N GLY A 364 13.11 8.92 7.08
CA GLY A 364 11.99 7.98 7.19
C GLY A 364 12.26 6.77 8.09
N ASP A 365 13.53 6.45 8.35
CA ASP A 365 13.99 5.27 9.08
C ASP A 365 14.99 5.59 10.21
N GLY A 366 15.28 6.86 10.47
CA GLY A 366 16.35 7.22 11.40
C GLY A 366 16.70 8.71 11.45
N CYS A 367 17.96 9.00 11.70
CA CYS A 367 18.52 10.34 11.69
C CYS A 367 19.87 10.35 10.97
N GLU A 368 20.11 11.35 10.14
CA GLU A 368 21.35 11.56 9.43
C GLU A 368 22.06 12.82 9.93
N LEU A 369 23.38 12.72 10.08
CA LEU A 369 24.26 13.81 10.44
C LEU A 369 25.25 14.00 9.29
N ASN A 370 25.34 15.21 8.75
CA ASN A 370 26.23 15.55 7.63
C ASN A 370 27.16 16.69 8.04
N LEU A 371 28.47 16.49 7.87
CA LEU A 371 29.47 17.53 8.08
C LEU A 371 29.80 18.23 6.75
N TRP A 372 29.62 19.55 6.71
CA TRP A 372 29.92 20.43 5.58
C TRP A 372 31.23 21.19 5.80
N PRO A 373 31.97 21.56 4.73
CA PRO A 373 31.80 21.24 3.31
C PRO A 373 32.44 19.90 2.91
N THR A 374 31.83 19.22 1.94
CA THR A 374 32.29 17.94 1.38
C THR A 374 33.50 18.06 0.43
N ALA A 375 33.91 19.28 -0.01
CA ALA A 375 35.16 19.52 -0.75
C ALA A 375 35.56 21.01 -0.87
N GLY A 376 36.87 21.28 -0.98
CA GLY A 376 37.38 22.36 -1.84
C GLY A 376 38.06 23.58 -1.21
N THR A 377 38.12 23.72 0.12
CA THR A 377 38.81 24.84 0.77
C THR A 377 39.97 24.37 1.64
N GLN A 378 41.13 25.04 1.56
CA GLN A 378 42.27 24.74 2.42
C GLN A 378 41.88 25.06 3.88
N GLY A 379 41.79 24.03 4.74
CA GLY A 379 41.25 24.14 6.11
C GLY A 379 39.76 23.77 6.27
N SER A 380 39.13 23.22 5.23
CA SER A 380 37.76 22.68 5.26
C SER A 380 37.68 21.38 6.09
N PRO A 381 36.61 21.15 6.88
CA PRO A 381 36.26 19.86 7.47
C PRO A 381 36.26 18.72 6.44
N TYR A 382 36.62 17.51 6.86
CA TYR A 382 36.39 16.30 6.08
C TYR A 382 34.92 15.92 6.22
N GLY A 383 34.19 15.78 5.12
CA GLY A 383 32.73 15.61 5.13
C GLY A 383 32.27 14.24 5.64
N LEU A 384 32.34 14.00 6.95
CA LEU A 384 31.79 12.81 7.59
C LEU A 384 30.26 12.80 7.52
N ARG A 385 29.69 11.61 7.35
CA ARG A 385 28.25 11.39 7.43
C ARG A 385 27.93 10.21 8.33
N TYR A 386 26.97 10.38 9.23
CA TYR A 386 26.42 9.30 10.04
C TYR A 386 24.98 9.03 9.65
N ARG A 387 24.62 7.74 9.57
CA ARG A 387 23.23 7.29 9.52
C ARG A 387 22.94 6.51 10.79
N ILE A 388 21.93 6.96 11.54
CA ILE A 388 21.54 6.40 12.83
C ILE A 388 20.16 5.79 12.67
N GLN A 389 20.05 4.47 12.87
CA GLN A 389 18.78 3.74 12.78
C GLN A 389 18.45 3.09 14.12
N LEU A 390 17.17 3.10 14.50
CA LEU A 390 16.69 2.32 15.64
C LEU A 390 16.35 0.91 15.17
N VAL A 391 16.97 -0.08 15.81
CA VAL A 391 16.82 -1.49 15.47
C VAL A 391 16.60 -2.33 16.72
N GLU A 392 16.04 -3.52 16.54
CA GLU A 392 16.01 -4.57 17.56
C GLU A 392 17.01 -5.66 17.21
N GLU A 393 17.83 -6.02 18.20
CA GLU A 393 18.75 -7.15 18.12
C GLU A 393 17.98 -8.46 18.36
N THR A 394 17.59 -9.14 17.29
CA THR A 394 16.76 -10.35 17.36
C THR A 394 17.53 -11.56 17.86
N VAL A 395 18.76 -11.70 17.38
CA VAL A 395 19.84 -12.58 17.86
C VAL A 395 21.15 -11.79 17.77
N PRO A 396 22.24 -12.23 18.43
CA PRO A 396 23.50 -11.48 18.44
C PRO A 396 23.92 -11.05 17.03
N GLU A 397 24.19 -9.76 16.87
CA GLU A 397 24.61 -9.11 15.61
C GLU A 397 23.58 -9.15 14.45
N GLN A 398 22.34 -9.58 14.70
CA GLN A 398 21.26 -9.54 13.71
C GLN A 398 20.19 -8.52 14.08
N PHE A 399 20.14 -7.46 13.29
CA PHE A 399 19.31 -6.29 13.53
C PHE A 399 18.10 -6.26 12.60
N ARG A 400 16.94 -5.96 13.16
CA ARG A 400 15.70 -5.70 12.42
C ARG A 400 15.26 -4.25 12.65
N PRO A 401 14.85 -3.50 11.62
CA PRO A 401 14.26 -2.18 11.80
C PRO A 401 12.99 -2.26 12.65
N VAL A 402 12.79 -1.28 13.52
CA VAL A 402 11.62 -1.19 14.40
C VAL A 402 10.95 0.17 14.29
N PRO A 403 9.69 0.31 14.76
CA PRO A 403 9.02 1.60 14.83
C PRO A 403 9.84 2.66 15.58
N TRP A 404 9.95 3.83 14.97
CA TRP A 404 10.57 5.00 15.58
C TRP A 404 9.79 6.24 15.17
N ARG A 405 8.98 6.76 16.10
CA ARG A 405 8.07 7.87 15.83
C ARG A 405 8.83 9.09 15.32
N HIS A 406 8.21 9.81 14.38
CA HIS A 406 8.80 11.04 13.82
C HIS A 406 9.20 12.02 14.92
N LYS A 407 8.34 12.23 15.92
CA LYS A 407 8.63 13.08 17.08
C LYS A 407 9.83 12.60 17.91
N ASP A 408 10.01 11.30 18.10
CA ASP A 408 11.15 10.79 18.88
C ASP A 408 12.48 10.99 18.12
N ARG A 409 12.44 10.98 16.78
CA ARG A 409 13.58 11.33 15.92
C ARG A 409 13.87 12.82 15.96
N ASP A 410 12.83 13.66 15.95
CA ASP A 410 12.99 15.11 16.13
C ASP A 410 13.56 15.45 17.51
N ASP A 411 13.11 14.75 18.56
CA ASP A 411 13.67 14.88 19.91
C ASP A 411 15.14 14.43 19.97
N LEU A 412 15.52 13.39 19.22
CA LEU A 412 16.93 13.01 19.09
C LEU A 412 17.72 14.10 18.37
N LYS A 413 17.21 14.62 17.24
CA LYS A 413 17.83 15.74 16.53
C LYS A 413 18.08 16.92 17.46
N GLN A 414 17.08 17.34 18.22
CA GLN A 414 17.22 18.46 19.18
C GLN A 414 18.28 18.19 20.25
N ARG A 415 18.42 16.93 20.70
CA ARG A 415 19.47 16.53 21.64
C ARG A 415 20.85 16.59 21.01
N ILE A 416 21.04 16.04 19.81
CA ILE A 416 22.31 16.12 19.08
C ILE A 416 22.70 17.58 18.85
N GLU A 417 21.73 18.39 18.44
CA GLU A 417 21.88 19.83 18.30
C GLU A 417 22.34 20.51 19.60
N ALA A 418 21.84 20.06 20.76
CA ALA A 418 22.26 20.58 22.05
C ALA A 418 23.69 20.16 22.43
N TRP A 419 24.18 19.01 21.97
CA TRP A 419 25.56 18.55 22.19
C TRP A 419 26.60 19.40 21.43
N LEU A 420 26.16 20.06 20.35
CA LEU A 420 27.02 20.90 19.51
C LEU A 420 27.20 22.35 20.01
N ASN A 421 26.58 22.72 21.14
CA ASN A 421 26.56 24.09 21.66
C ASN A 421 27.70 24.42 22.61
#